data_AF-A0A562YAM1-F1
#
_entry.id   AF-A0A562YAM1-F1
#
_cell.length_a   1.000
_cell.length_b   1.000
_cell.length_c   1.000
_cell.angle_alpha   90.00
_cell.angle_beta   90.00
_cell.angle_gamma   90.00
#
_symmetry.space_group_name_H-M   'P 1'
#
loop_
_entity.id
_entity.type
_entity.pdbx_description
1 polymer ?
#
loop_
_entity_poly.entity_id
_entity_poly.type
_entity_poly.pdbx_seq_one_letter_code
_entity_poly.pdbx_strand_id
1 'polypeptide(L)'
;MRKLLFVLIPSLIFYFFSCDDGDIITFNIDFDDTFEACDGVNGLVLYKTKDDPSESLSIFINGFTREELFEVNSDGVLNDTKSGTLYYRTYSNERISKLDLFCTDVPDDEIDITMNDDSDCSVVISTTLIEDDNDGVPTALENPDPNGDGIYDDAQDTDGDGLPDYKDADDDGDNVLTKDENPDPNEDGNVSDAQDTDGDGTPDYLDNDDDGDGTLTRDEEKGTQDQNLGNDITNPDVGPDYLNPEVNDVLPAVKYRAHTFTQTFNVTVTIRDIEITELKQESLDFGILEGSGTSGSQSITPEFN
;
A
#
# COMPACT_ATOMS: atom_id res chain seq x y z
N MET A 1 0.18 -95.89 -38.58
CA MET A 1 0.98 -95.00 -37.71
C MET A 1 0.41 -93.59 -37.82
N ARG A 2 -0.46 -93.20 -36.88
CA ARG A 2 -1.07 -91.87 -36.78
C ARG A 2 -0.04 -90.91 -36.18
N LYS A 3 0.26 -89.80 -36.85
CA LYS A 3 1.04 -88.69 -36.27
C LYS A 3 0.10 -87.51 -36.10
N LEU A 4 -0.21 -87.20 -34.85
CA LEU A 4 -0.90 -85.99 -34.41
C LEU A 4 0.03 -84.79 -34.63
N LEU A 5 -0.44 -83.77 -35.34
CA LEU A 5 0.26 -82.48 -35.47
C LEU A 5 -0.47 -81.48 -34.55
N PHE A 6 0.14 -81.18 -33.41
CA PHE A 6 -0.22 -80.03 -32.58
C PHE A 6 0.52 -78.81 -33.12
N VAL A 7 -0.19 -77.77 -33.54
CA VAL A 7 0.40 -76.45 -33.81
C VAL A 7 -0.26 -75.46 -32.86
N LEU A 8 0.57 -74.98 -31.93
CA LEU A 8 0.26 -73.96 -30.93
C LEU A 8 0.01 -72.61 -31.61
N ILE A 9 -1.03 -71.91 -31.14
CA ILE A 9 -1.34 -70.50 -31.44
C ILE A 9 -0.34 -69.63 -30.67
N PRO A 10 0.40 -68.70 -31.30
CA PRO A 10 1.19 -67.74 -30.55
C PRO A 10 0.27 -66.65 -30.01
N SER A 11 0.13 -66.62 -28.68
CA SER A 11 -0.42 -65.51 -27.90
C SER A 11 0.47 -64.27 -28.12
N LEU A 12 -0.07 -63.27 -28.80
CA LEU A 12 0.57 -61.97 -29.01
C LEU A 12 0.48 -61.20 -27.68
N ILE A 13 1.50 -61.36 -26.84
CA ILE A 13 1.71 -60.55 -25.65
C ILE A 13 2.09 -59.15 -26.13
N PHE A 14 1.11 -58.23 -26.11
CA PHE A 14 1.37 -56.80 -26.22
C PHE A 14 2.21 -56.38 -25.00
N TYR A 15 3.51 -56.18 -25.22
CA TYR A 15 4.34 -55.40 -24.32
C TYR A 15 3.79 -53.97 -24.32
N PHE A 16 3.10 -53.59 -23.24
CA PHE A 16 2.94 -52.18 -22.89
C PHE A 16 4.34 -51.65 -22.56
N PHE A 17 5.01 -51.08 -23.56
CA PHE A 17 6.01 -50.05 -23.31
C PHE A 17 5.24 -48.86 -22.74
N SER A 18 5.16 -48.80 -21.41
CA SER A 18 4.91 -47.54 -20.73
C SER A 18 6.06 -46.62 -21.11
N CYS A 19 5.81 -45.68 -22.02
CA CYS A 19 6.59 -44.44 -22.00
C CYS A 19 6.21 -43.77 -20.68
N ASP A 20 7.04 -44.00 -19.67
CA ASP A 20 7.25 -43.02 -18.62
C ASP A 20 7.83 -41.80 -19.34
N ASP A 21 6.96 -40.91 -19.82
CA ASP A 21 7.35 -39.58 -20.30
C ASP A 21 7.81 -38.84 -19.06
N GLY A 22 9.05 -39.15 -18.65
CA GLY A 22 9.64 -38.67 -17.42
C GLY A 22 9.35 -37.18 -17.32
N ASP A 23 8.56 -36.83 -16.30
CA ASP A 23 8.22 -35.45 -16.01
C ASP A 23 9.54 -34.68 -16.00
N ILE A 24 9.70 -33.77 -16.96
CA ILE A 24 10.81 -32.83 -16.92
C ILE A 24 10.48 -31.95 -15.72
N ILE A 25 11.14 -32.23 -14.59
CA ILE A 25 11.08 -31.36 -13.42
C ILE A 25 11.83 -30.09 -13.82
N THR A 26 11.13 -29.14 -14.42
CA THR A 26 11.62 -27.78 -14.58
C THR A 26 11.63 -27.14 -13.20
N PHE A 27 12.83 -26.88 -12.69
CA PHE A 27 13.01 -26.07 -11.49
C PHE A 27 12.30 -24.72 -11.69
N ASN A 28 11.46 -24.33 -10.73
CA ASN A 28 10.79 -23.04 -10.72
C ASN A 28 10.96 -22.40 -9.33
N ILE A 29 11.19 -21.09 -9.32
CA ILE A 29 11.17 -20.30 -8.10
C ILE A 29 9.70 -20.02 -7.79
N ASP A 30 9.18 -20.69 -6.77
CA ASP A 30 7.80 -20.58 -6.31
C ASP A 30 7.79 -20.11 -4.86
N PHE A 31 7.47 -18.84 -4.65
CA PHE A 31 7.39 -18.13 -3.37
C PHE A 31 6.17 -17.20 -3.42
N ASP A 32 5.70 -16.75 -2.26
CA ASP A 32 4.62 -15.76 -2.18
C ASP A 32 4.98 -14.44 -2.86
N ASP A 33 3.97 -13.66 -3.23
CA ASP A 33 4.12 -12.36 -3.92
C ASP A 33 4.59 -11.23 -2.98
N THR A 34 4.97 -11.54 -1.76
CA THR A 34 5.46 -10.58 -0.76
C THR A 34 6.86 -10.91 -0.28
N PHE A 35 7.58 -9.90 0.20
CA PHE A 35 8.91 -10.05 0.78
C PHE A 35 9.09 -9.17 2.01
N GLU A 36 10.10 -9.49 2.81
CA GLU A 36 10.51 -8.71 3.98
C GLU A 36 11.89 -8.07 3.74
N ALA A 37 12.20 -7.02 4.50
CA ALA A 37 13.46 -6.29 4.39
C ALA A 37 14.10 -6.05 5.75
N CYS A 38 15.41 -6.27 5.84
CA CYS A 38 16.19 -6.07 7.05
C CYS A 38 17.52 -5.38 6.77
N ASP A 39 17.88 -4.45 7.66
CA ASP A 39 19.18 -3.79 7.62
C ASP A 39 20.27 -4.78 8.01
N GLY A 40 21.10 -5.14 7.05
CA GLY A 40 22.33 -5.85 7.27
C GLY A 40 23.45 -4.91 7.73
N VAL A 41 24.58 -5.49 8.15
CA VAL A 41 25.72 -4.73 8.71
C VAL A 41 26.25 -3.63 7.79
N ASN A 42 26.18 -3.81 6.46
CA ASN A 42 26.68 -2.85 5.47
C ASN A 42 25.75 -2.70 4.26
N GLY A 43 24.46 -3.02 4.39
CA GLY A 43 23.54 -2.99 3.26
C GLY A 43 22.17 -3.56 3.61
N LEU A 44 21.32 -3.69 2.61
CA LEU A 44 19.94 -4.13 2.77
C LEU A 44 19.83 -5.60 2.36
N VAL A 45 19.11 -6.38 3.16
CA VAL A 45 18.72 -7.75 2.82
C VAL A 45 17.22 -7.76 2.54
N LEU A 46 16.84 -8.15 1.33
CA LEU A 46 15.46 -8.45 0.96
C LEU A 46 15.29 -9.96 0.95
N TYR A 47 14.23 -10.52 1.52
CA TYR A 47 14.09 -11.97 1.59
C TYR A 47 12.65 -12.48 1.57
N LYS A 48 12.53 -13.74 1.14
CA LYS A 48 11.34 -14.57 1.22
C LYS A 48 11.70 -15.94 1.77
N THR A 49 10.79 -16.56 2.51
CA THR A 49 10.97 -17.92 3.03
C THR A 49 9.70 -18.73 2.82
N LYS A 50 9.84 -20.05 2.72
CA LYS A 50 8.71 -21.00 2.75
C LYS A 50 9.12 -22.28 3.46
N ASP A 51 8.14 -23.07 3.91
CA ASP A 51 8.35 -24.28 4.73
C ASP A 51 8.23 -25.61 3.95
N ASP A 52 7.61 -25.65 2.77
CA ASP A 52 7.36 -26.90 2.03
C ASP A 52 7.66 -26.78 0.53
N PRO A 53 8.87 -27.19 0.10
CA PRO A 53 10.05 -27.49 0.92
C PRO A 53 10.63 -26.23 1.59
N SER A 54 11.42 -26.41 2.66
CA SER A 54 12.09 -25.32 3.35
C SER A 54 13.15 -24.64 2.48
N GLU A 55 12.84 -23.43 1.99
CA GLU A 55 13.67 -22.68 1.05
C GLU A 55 13.62 -21.18 1.35
N SER A 56 14.74 -20.49 1.08
CA SER A 56 14.79 -19.03 1.12
C SER A 56 15.34 -18.46 -0.17
N LEU A 57 14.80 -17.31 -0.54
CA LEU A 57 15.29 -16.48 -1.62
C LEU A 57 15.63 -15.12 -1.02
N SER A 58 16.88 -14.69 -1.13
CA SER A 58 17.32 -13.42 -0.52
C SER A 58 18.23 -12.64 -1.44
N ILE A 59 18.23 -11.32 -1.31
CA ILE A 59 19.04 -10.40 -2.09
C ILE A 59 19.81 -9.53 -1.11
N PHE A 60 21.12 -9.43 -1.30
CA PHE A 60 21.94 -8.47 -0.58
C PHE A 60 22.31 -7.30 -1.48
N ILE A 61 21.98 -6.08 -1.05
CA ILE A 61 22.30 -4.82 -1.73
C ILE A 61 23.29 -4.05 -0.85
N ASN A 62 24.54 -3.99 -1.30
CA ASN A 62 25.60 -3.35 -0.52
C ASN A 62 25.48 -1.81 -0.53
N GLY A 63 25.56 -1.18 0.64
CA GLY A 63 25.53 0.27 0.78
C GLY A 63 24.19 0.93 0.49
N PHE A 64 23.10 0.16 0.60
CA PHE A 64 21.72 0.64 0.53
C PHE A 64 21.02 0.29 1.85
N THR A 65 20.22 1.17 2.41
CA THR A 65 19.51 0.95 3.68
C THR A 65 18.02 0.77 3.47
N ARG A 66 17.33 0.30 4.50
CA ARG A 66 15.87 0.21 4.48
C ARG A 66 15.20 1.58 4.39
N GLU A 67 15.76 2.60 5.00
CA GLU A 67 15.24 3.96 4.99
C GLU A 67 15.22 4.53 3.56
N GLU A 68 16.26 4.24 2.77
CA GLU A 68 16.35 4.66 1.37
C GLU A 68 15.27 4.02 0.47
N LEU A 69 14.58 2.95 0.89
CA LEU A 69 13.42 2.43 0.16
C LEU A 69 12.22 3.40 0.17
N PHE A 70 12.16 4.27 1.17
CA PHE A 70 11.05 5.19 1.41
C PHE A 70 11.40 6.64 1.04
N GLU A 71 12.62 6.89 0.55
CA GLU A 71 13.04 8.20 0.04
C GLU A 71 12.55 8.39 -1.40
N VAL A 72 11.31 8.86 -1.53
CA VAL A 72 10.69 9.19 -2.83
C VAL A 72 11.07 10.60 -3.30
N ASN A 73 10.98 10.84 -4.61
CA ASN A 73 11.16 12.19 -5.16
C ASN A 73 9.91 13.07 -4.88
N SER A 74 9.92 14.32 -5.36
CA SER A 74 8.79 15.25 -5.22
C SER A 74 7.51 14.78 -5.90
N ASP A 75 7.60 13.85 -6.85
CA ASP A 75 6.47 13.19 -7.53
C ASP A 75 5.95 11.98 -6.73
N GLY A 76 6.43 11.75 -5.51
CA GLY A 76 6.02 10.60 -4.69
C GLY A 76 6.53 9.25 -5.18
N VAL A 77 7.43 9.22 -6.17
CA VAL A 77 7.95 7.97 -6.76
C VAL A 77 9.46 7.83 -6.55
N LEU A 78 9.90 6.63 -6.22
CA LEU A 78 11.31 6.21 -6.30
C LEU A 78 11.42 5.16 -7.40
N ASN A 79 12.31 5.39 -8.36
CA ASN A 79 12.73 4.39 -9.33
C ASN A 79 14.25 4.28 -9.29
N ASP A 80 14.77 3.17 -8.77
CA ASP A 80 16.21 2.96 -8.66
C ASP A 80 16.61 1.58 -9.20
N THR A 81 17.86 1.47 -9.63
CA THR A 81 18.46 0.22 -10.06
C THR A 81 19.80 0.03 -9.37
N LYS A 82 19.86 -0.97 -8.50
CA LYS A 82 21.06 -1.32 -7.73
C LYS A 82 21.65 -2.63 -8.26
N SER A 83 22.95 -2.82 -8.02
CA SER A 83 23.57 -4.14 -8.12
C SER A 83 23.38 -4.89 -6.81
N GLY A 84 23.02 -6.16 -6.89
CA GLY A 84 22.86 -7.02 -5.72
C GLY A 84 23.35 -8.43 -5.99
N THR A 85 23.44 -9.22 -4.93
CA THR A 85 23.71 -10.66 -5.02
C THR A 85 22.48 -11.40 -4.53
N LEU A 86 21.88 -12.20 -5.41
CA LEU A 86 20.82 -13.14 -5.09
C LEU A 86 21.42 -14.39 -4.45
N TYR A 87 20.78 -14.90 -3.40
CA TYR A 87 21.07 -16.19 -2.79
C TYR A 87 19.80 -17.03 -2.77
N TYR A 88 19.90 -18.25 -3.29
CA TYR A 88 18.89 -19.28 -3.16
C TYR A 88 19.42 -20.39 -2.24
N ARG A 89 18.67 -20.68 -1.17
CA ARG A 89 19.09 -21.66 -0.15
C ARG A 89 17.98 -22.67 0.12
N THR A 90 18.38 -23.91 0.34
CA THR A 90 17.51 -25.00 0.81
C THR A 90 17.99 -25.47 2.18
N TYR A 91 17.07 -25.98 3.00
CA TYR A 91 17.35 -26.33 4.39
C TYR A 91 16.88 -27.76 4.70
N SER A 92 17.53 -28.41 5.66
CA SER A 92 17.07 -29.72 6.17
C SER A 92 15.98 -29.58 7.25
N ASN A 93 15.84 -28.37 7.81
CA ASN A 93 14.81 -28.00 8.77
C ASN A 93 13.40 -28.23 8.21
N GLU A 94 12.49 -28.77 9.03
CA GLU A 94 11.08 -28.97 8.60
C GLU A 94 10.33 -27.65 8.40
N ARG A 95 10.73 -26.58 9.11
CA ARG A 95 10.09 -25.26 9.04
C ARG A 95 11.10 -24.15 9.32
N ILE A 96 11.30 -23.25 8.39
CA ILE A 96 12.24 -22.13 8.50
C ILE A 96 11.56 -20.77 8.66
N SER A 97 10.29 -20.65 8.28
CA SER A 97 9.50 -19.40 8.38
C SER A 97 9.33 -18.89 9.81
N LYS A 98 9.58 -19.74 10.81
CA LYS A 98 9.54 -19.37 12.25
C LYS A 98 10.89 -18.93 12.81
N LEU A 99 11.96 -19.09 12.03
CA LEU A 99 13.30 -18.72 12.41
C LEU A 99 13.57 -17.32 11.88
N ASP A 100 14.21 -16.50 12.70
CA ASP A 100 14.72 -15.22 12.24
C ASP A 100 16.04 -15.47 11.50
N LEU A 101 15.94 -15.70 10.18
CA LEU A 101 17.10 -16.07 9.35
C LEU A 101 18.01 -14.87 9.02
N PHE A 102 17.45 -13.66 9.00
CA PHE A 102 18.12 -12.50 8.38
C PHE A 102 18.20 -11.27 9.29
N CYS A 103 17.30 -11.10 10.26
CA CYS A 103 17.10 -9.85 11.00
C CYS A 103 17.63 -9.89 12.43
N THR A 104 18.43 -10.90 12.76
CA THR A 104 19.08 -11.07 14.06
C THR A 104 20.59 -10.96 13.96
N ASP A 105 21.19 -10.27 14.93
CA ASP A 105 22.66 -10.20 15.09
C ASP A 105 23.29 -11.56 15.39
N VAL A 106 22.50 -12.46 16.02
CA VAL A 106 22.93 -13.80 16.39
C VAL A 106 22.02 -14.80 15.68
N PRO A 107 22.51 -15.46 14.61
CA PRO A 107 21.76 -16.48 13.91
C PRO A 107 21.37 -17.64 14.85
N ASP A 108 20.21 -18.24 14.57
CA ASP A 108 19.74 -19.42 15.28
C ASP A 108 20.70 -20.61 15.06
N ASP A 109 21.02 -21.36 16.13
CA ASP A 109 21.95 -22.50 16.07
C ASP A 109 21.31 -23.75 15.45
N GLU A 110 20.02 -23.73 15.17
CA GLU A 110 19.27 -24.82 14.55
C GLU A 110 19.27 -24.78 13.00
N ILE A 111 19.87 -23.78 12.34
CA ILE A 111 19.83 -23.64 10.88
C ILE A 111 20.81 -24.60 10.18
N ASP A 112 20.28 -25.52 9.35
CA ASP A 112 21.08 -26.48 8.58
C ASP A 112 20.84 -26.33 7.07
N ILE A 113 21.75 -25.61 6.41
CA ILE A 113 21.70 -25.32 4.96
C ILE A 113 22.19 -26.53 4.17
N THR A 114 21.35 -27.04 3.27
CA THR A 114 21.66 -28.18 2.40
C THR A 114 22.19 -27.76 1.03
N MET A 115 21.77 -26.59 0.54
CA MET A 115 22.27 -25.97 -0.69
C MET A 115 22.34 -24.46 -0.51
N ASN A 116 23.37 -23.85 -1.08
CA ASN A 116 23.51 -22.40 -1.20
C ASN A 116 24.05 -22.10 -2.59
N ASP A 117 23.25 -21.41 -3.39
CA ASP A 117 23.60 -20.95 -4.71
C ASP A 117 23.43 -19.44 -4.80
N ASP A 118 24.24 -18.78 -5.62
CA ASP A 118 24.28 -17.34 -5.71
C ASP A 118 24.51 -16.82 -7.12
N SER A 119 23.98 -15.63 -7.38
CA SER A 119 24.11 -14.93 -8.66
C SER A 119 24.22 -13.44 -8.41
N ASP A 120 25.17 -12.78 -9.06
CA ASP A 120 25.07 -11.34 -9.25
C ASP A 120 23.81 -11.02 -10.06
N CYS A 121 23.13 -9.92 -9.73
CA CYS A 121 21.88 -9.53 -10.37
C CYS A 121 21.71 -8.00 -10.37
N SER A 122 20.79 -7.52 -11.19
CA SER A 122 20.32 -6.14 -11.15
C SER A 122 18.97 -6.09 -10.42
N VAL A 123 18.87 -5.23 -9.41
CA VAL A 123 17.68 -5.06 -8.57
C VAL A 123 17.02 -3.75 -8.94
N VAL A 124 15.85 -3.82 -9.57
CA VAL A 124 15.01 -2.66 -9.90
C VAL A 124 14.04 -2.47 -8.75
N ILE A 125 14.11 -1.32 -8.09
CA ILE A 125 13.28 -0.95 -6.94
C ILE A 125 12.33 0.15 -7.42
N SER A 126 11.04 -0.04 -7.19
CA SER A 126 10.01 0.96 -7.46
C SER A 126 9.18 1.18 -6.21
N THR A 127 9.20 2.39 -5.66
CA THR A 127 8.35 2.79 -4.53
C THR A 127 7.37 3.85 -4.99
N THR A 128 6.11 3.71 -4.60
CA THR A 128 5.09 4.75 -4.77
C THR A 128 4.57 5.15 -3.40
N LEU A 129 4.60 6.44 -3.10
CA LEU A 129 3.97 7.06 -1.94
C LEU A 129 2.50 7.33 -2.26
N ILE A 130 1.62 6.87 -1.38
CA ILE A 130 0.18 7.14 -1.38
C ILE A 130 -0.10 7.90 -0.09
N GLU A 131 -0.80 9.02 -0.19
CA GLU A 131 -1.19 9.86 0.94
C GLU A 131 -2.69 10.01 0.91
N ASP A 132 -3.32 9.90 2.07
CA ASP A 132 -4.77 9.87 2.23
C ASP A 132 -5.08 10.25 3.69
N ASP A 133 -5.94 11.23 3.88
CA ASP A 133 -6.32 11.77 5.18
C ASP A 133 -7.45 10.96 5.85
N ASN A 134 -8.09 10.07 5.08
CA ASN A 134 -9.15 9.15 5.46
C ASN A 134 -10.40 9.85 6.00
N ASP A 135 -10.79 10.97 5.40
CA ASP A 135 -12.01 11.71 5.74
C ASP A 135 -13.28 11.15 5.09
N GLY A 136 -13.18 10.13 4.23
CA GLY A 136 -14.34 9.53 3.58
C GLY A 136 -14.56 9.98 2.13
N VAL A 137 -13.78 10.96 1.65
CA VAL A 137 -13.63 11.22 0.22
C VAL A 137 -12.45 10.37 -0.29
N PRO A 138 -12.64 9.55 -1.34
CA PRO A 138 -11.51 8.85 -1.94
C PRO A 138 -10.53 9.83 -2.61
N THR A 139 -9.23 9.70 -2.37
CA THR A 139 -8.14 10.47 -3.03
C THR A 139 -8.27 10.62 -4.55
N ALA A 140 -8.84 9.64 -5.25
CA ALA A 140 -9.04 9.76 -6.70
C ALA A 140 -10.12 10.80 -7.10
N LEU A 141 -11.03 11.13 -6.18
CA LEU A 141 -12.11 12.10 -6.34
C LEU A 141 -11.71 13.51 -5.86
N GLU A 142 -10.67 13.62 -5.05
CA GLU A 142 -10.04 14.87 -4.56
C GLU A 142 -9.02 15.46 -5.54
N ASN A 143 -8.99 14.92 -6.78
CA ASN A 143 -8.25 15.49 -7.90
C ASN A 143 -6.76 15.85 -7.59
N PRO A 144 -5.94 14.88 -7.17
CA PRO A 144 -4.57 15.11 -6.69
C PRO A 144 -3.59 15.52 -7.81
N ASP A 145 -3.89 15.19 -9.06
CA ASP A 145 -3.09 15.57 -10.25
C ASP A 145 -4.04 15.97 -11.40
N PRO A 146 -4.55 17.22 -11.39
CA PRO A 146 -5.53 17.67 -12.38
C PRO A 146 -4.99 17.69 -13.82
N ASN A 147 -3.69 17.88 -14.00
CA ASN A 147 -3.07 17.98 -15.32
C ASN A 147 -2.56 16.62 -15.87
N GLY A 148 -2.41 15.62 -15.00
CA GLY A 148 -2.04 14.24 -15.32
C GLY A 148 -0.56 14.06 -15.68
N ASP A 149 0.34 14.93 -15.23
CA ASP A 149 1.78 14.85 -15.52
C ASP A 149 2.59 14.09 -14.45
N GLY A 150 1.93 13.65 -13.39
CA GLY A 150 2.52 12.91 -12.26
C GLY A 150 3.22 13.81 -11.26
N ILE A 151 3.06 15.13 -11.33
CA ILE A 151 3.56 16.10 -10.35
C ILE A 151 2.36 16.69 -9.63
N TYR A 152 2.22 16.39 -8.35
CA TYR A 152 1.09 16.82 -7.51
C TYR A 152 1.19 18.29 -7.04
N ASP A 153 1.77 19.19 -7.84
CA ASP A 153 1.99 20.60 -7.47
C ASP A 153 0.81 21.52 -7.79
N ASP A 154 -0.16 21.00 -8.54
CA ASP A 154 -1.43 21.64 -8.87
C ASP A 154 -2.64 20.86 -8.34
N ALA A 155 -2.43 19.99 -7.35
CA ALA A 155 -3.50 19.30 -6.64
C ALA A 155 -4.61 20.26 -6.19
N GLN A 156 -5.84 19.77 -6.15
CA GLN A 156 -6.96 20.54 -5.61
C GLN A 156 -6.69 20.92 -4.14
N ASP A 157 -7.02 22.17 -3.81
CA ASP A 157 -6.86 22.83 -2.52
C ASP A 157 -8.06 23.78 -2.44
N THR A 158 -9.14 23.29 -1.85
CA THR A 158 -10.48 23.91 -1.93
C THR A 158 -10.53 25.22 -1.14
N ASP A 159 -9.95 25.26 0.05
CA ASP A 159 -9.91 26.45 0.91
C ASP A 159 -8.72 27.40 0.64
N GLY A 160 -7.70 26.92 -0.08
CA GLY A 160 -6.53 27.70 -0.49
C GLY A 160 -5.50 27.93 0.61
N ASP A 161 -5.47 27.09 1.66
CA ASP A 161 -4.54 27.20 2.77
C ASP A 161 -3.14 26.62 2.48
N GLY A 162 -3.02 25.89 1.37
CA GLY A 162 -1.80 25.25 0.88
C GLY A 162 -1.67 23.76 1.21
N LEU A 163 -2.67 23.16 1.86
CA LEU A 163 -2.83 21.72 2.01
C LEU A 163 -3.78 21.20 0.92
N PRO A 164 -3.35 20.26 0.07
CA PRO A 164 -4.28 19.65 -0.88
C PRO A 164 -5.36 18.82 -0.20
N ASP A 165 -6.57 18.78 -0.77
CA ASP A 165 -7.75 18.08 -0.24
C ASP A 165 -7.41 16.65 0.26
N TYR A 166 -6.70 15.83 -0.53
CA TYR A 166 -6.28 14.47 -0.12
C TYR A 166 -5.33 14.35 1.09
N LYS A 167 -4.93 15.48 1.69
CA LYS A 167 -4.14 15.60 2.93
C LYS A 167 -4.84 16.47 3.97
N ASP A 168 -5.98 17.04 3.63
CA ASP A 168 -6.77 18.00 4.36
C ASP A 168 -8.04 17.34 4.90
N ALA A 169 -8.20 17.28 6.22
CA ALA A 169 -9.39 16.67 6.83
C ALA A 169 -10.61 17.59 6.96
N ASP A 170 -10.55 18.77 6.36
CA ASP A 170 -11.48 19.91 6.46
C ASP A 170 -11.30 20.74 5.17
N ASP A 171 -11.71 20.14 4.05
CA ASP A 171 -11.41 20.56 2.67
C ASP A 171 -11.76 22.03 2.37
N ASP A 172 -12.87 22.52 2.92
CA ASP A 172 -13.36 23.88 2.72
C ASP A 172 -12.89 24.87 3.81
N GLY A 173 -12.17 24.32 4.80
CA GLY A 173 -11.48 25.00 5.88
C GLY A 173 -12.42 25.52 6.97
N ASP A 174 -13.67 25.11 7.03
CA ASP A 174 -14.67 25.72 7.88
C ASP A 174 -14.64 25.27 9.37
N ASN A 175 -13.67 24.44 9.76
CA ASN A 175 -13.61 23.80 11.09
C ASN A 175 -14.78 22.82 11.35
N VAL A 176 -15.38 22.22 10.33
CA VAL A 176 -16.14 20.97 10.35
C VAL A 176 -15.32 19.94 9.56
N LEU A 177 -15.31 18.68 10.04
CA LEU A 177 -14.39 17.70 9.42
C LEU A 177 -15.15 17.21 8.21
N THR A 178 -14.50 17.09 7.05
CA THR A 178 -15.12 16.57 5.83
C THR A 178 -15.94 15.31 6.13
N LYS A 179 -15.38 14.37 6.91
CA LYS A 179 -16.08 13.13 7.31
C LYS A 179 -17.38 13.31 8.10
N ASP A 180 -17.50 14.40 8.85
CA ASP A 180 -18.64 14.72 9.71
C ASP A 180 -19.74 15.47 8.92
N GLU A 181 -19.46 15.86 7.66
CA GLU A 181 -20.37 16.54 6.71
C GLU A 181 -20.99 15.58 5.69
N ASN A 182 -20.84 14.27 5.92
CA ASN A 182 -21.44 13.19 5.13
C ASN A 182 -21.12 13.29 3.62
N PRO A 183 -19.84 13.20 3.22
CA PRO A 183 -19.39 13.29 1.84
C PRO A 183 -19.84 12.06 1.01
N ASP A 184 -20.06 10.92 1.66
CA ASP A 184 -20.63 9.71 1.07
C ASP A 184 -21.63 9.07 2.03
N PRO A 185 -22.91 9.54 2.06
CA PRO A 185 -23.91 9.06 3.01
C PRO A 185 -24.28 7.57 2.84
N ASN A 186 -23.96 6.98 1.69
CA ASN A 186 -24.35 5.61 1.35
C ASN A 186 -23.16 4.61 1.42
N GLU A 187 -21.94 5.12 1.59
CA GLU A 187 -20.68 4.39 1.72
C GLU A 187 -20.35 3.51 0.48
N ASP A 188 -20.70 3.95 -0.73
CA ASP A 188 -20.38 3.23 -1.99
C ASP A 188 -19.10 3.72 -2.70
N GLY A 189 -18.42 4.72 -2.13
CA GLY A 189 -17.21 5.34 -2.64
C GLY A 189 -17.46 6.36 -3.75
N ASN A 190 -18.70 6.84 -3.91
CA ASN A 190 -19.05 7.86 -4.88
C ASN A 190 -19.82 9.01 -4.21
N VAL A 191 -19.14 10.15 -4.08
CA VAL A 191 -19.63 11.36 -3.40
C VAL A 191 -20.72 12.14 -4.15
N SER A 192 -21.36 11.55 -5.17
CA SER A 192 -22.39 12.22 -5.98
C SER A 192 -23.70 12.49 -5.22
N ASP A 193 -23.90 11.86 -4.08
CA ASP A 193 -25.01 12.05 -3.16
C ASP A 193 -24.58 12.62 -1.81
N ALA A 194 -23.40 13.26 -1.77
CA ALA A 194 -22.95 14.06 -0.63
C ALA A 194 -24.05 15.02 -0.13
N GLN A 195 -24.01 15.32 1.17
CA GLN A 195 -24.91 16.29 1.76
C GLN A 195 -24.71 17.68 1.12
N ASP A 196 -25.82 18.39 0.91
CA ASP A 196 -25.92 19.74 0.35
C ASP A 196 -27.12 20.37 1.07
N THR A 197 -26.84 21.04 2.18
CA THR A 197 -27.82 21.45 3.19
C THR A 197 -28.67 22.62 2.71
N ASP A 198 -28.07 23.60 2.04
CA ASP A 198 -28.78 24.76 1.50
C ASP A 198 -29.35 24.54 0.08
N GLY A 199 -28.87 23.51 -0.63
CA GLY A 199 -29.33 23.11 -1.96
C GLY A 199 -28.78 23.97 -3.09
N ASP A 200 -27.62 24.62 -2.92
CA ASP A 200 -26.98 25.45 -3.93
C ASP A 200 -26.21 24.65 -5.00
N GLY A 201 -25.91 23.38 -4.70
CA GLY A 201 -25.21 22.44 -5.55
C GLY A 201 -23.73 22.22 -5.23
N THR A 202 -23.20 22.89 -4.20
CA THR A 202 -21.92 22.62 -3.55
C THR A 202 -22.18 21.70 -2.35
N PRO A 203 -21.52 20.54 -2.25
CA PRO A 203 -21.65 19.72 -1.06
C PRO A 203 -21.11 20.42 0.19
N ASP A 204 -21.68 20.13 1.37
CA ASP A 204 -21.30 20.71 2.66
C ASP A 204 -19.77 20.68 2.89
N TYR A 205 -19.12 19.52 2.69
CA TYR A 205 -17.66 19.40 2.82
C TYR A 205 -16.80 20.24 1.85
N LEU A 206 -17.41 20.95 0.90
CA LEU A 206 -16.76 21.90 -0.03
C LEU A 206 -17.39 23.31 0.07
N ASP A 207 -18.25 23.58 1.05
CA ASP A 207 -19.05 24.79 1.19
C ASP A 207 -18.94 25.45 2.58
N ASN A 208 -18.27 26.59 2.63
CA ASN A 208 -18.00 27.28 3.90
C ASN A 208 -19.19 28.06 4.51
N ASP A 209 -20.40 27.92 3.95
CA ASP A 209 -21.67 28.49 4.42
C ASP A 209 -22.78 27.43 4.23
N ASP A 210 -22.61 26.28 4.89
CA ASP A 210 -23.41 25.05 4.77
C ASP A 210 -24.93 25.25 4.68
N ASP A 211 -25.47 26.18 5.47
CA ASP A 211 -26.90 26.43 5.54
C ASP A 211 -27.38 27.64 4.72
N GLY A 212 -26.45 28.34 4.08
CA GLY A 212 -26.69 29.46 3.18
C GLY A 212 -27.28 30.69 3.86
N ASP A 213 -27.06 30.88 5.17
CA ASP A 213 -27.56 32.03 5.91
C ASP A 213 -26.69 33.30 5.80
N GLY A 214 -25.49 33.14 5.22
CA GLY A 214 -24.53 34.21 4.97
C GLY A 214 -23.52 34.42 6.09
N THR A 215 -23.49 33.52 7.07
CA THR A 215 -22.46 33.40 8.10
C THR A 215 -21.57 32.22 7.74
N LEU A 216 -20.25 32.44 7.70
CA LEU A 216 -19.35 31.30 7.44
C LEU A 216 -19.54 30.27 8.55
N THR A 217 -19.70 28.98 8.21
CA THR A 217 -19.87 27.87 9.16
C THR A 217 -18.87 28.00 10.31
N ARG A 218 -17.59 28.22 9.98
CA ARG A 218 -16.48 28.43 10.92
C ARG A 218 -16.71 29.49 12.00
N ASP A 219 -17.52 30.48 11.70
CA ASP A 219 -17.84 31.60 12.58
C ASP A 219 -19.14 31.38 13.38
N GLU A 220 -19.71 30.16 13.41
CA GLU A 220 -21.00 29.86 14.06
C GLU A 220 -20.90 29.15 15.42
N GLU A 221 -19.70 29.08 16.00
CA GLU A 221 -19.53 28.49 17.33
C GLU A 221 -20.33 29.24 18.42
N LYS A 222 -20.95 28.46 19.31
CA LYS A 222 -21.72 29.00 20.45
C LYS A 222 -21.01 28.85 21.77
N GLY A 223 -20.37 29.95 22.15
CA GLY A 223 -19.92 30.19 23.54
C GLY A 223 -18.44 29.95 23.74
N THR A 224 -17.97 28.70 23.75
CA THR A 224 -16.53 28.40 23.85
C THR A 224 -15.98 27.95 22.51
N GLN A 225 -14.95 28.64 22.02
CA GLN A 225 -14.28 28.27 20.78
C GLN A 225 -13.40 27.03 20.96
N ASP A 226 -14.00 25.84 20.78
CA ASP A 226 -13.37 24.55 20.99
C ASP A 226 -13.12 23.76 19.69
N GLN A 227 -13.47 24.34 18.54
CA GLN A 227 -13.33 23.81 17.17
C GLN A 227 -14.22 22.60 16.91
N ASN A 228 -15.38 22.54 17.55
CA ASN A 228 -16.33 21.45 17.40
C ASN A 228 -17.75 21.98 17.26
N LEU A 229 -18.04 22.53 16.09
CA LEU A 229 -19.33 23.11 15.74
C LEU A 229 -20.47 22.08 15.78
N GLY A 230 -20.17 20.81 15.53
CA GLY A 230 -21.14 19.70 15.64
C GLY A 230 -21.75 19.51 17.04
N ASN A 231 -21.18 20.13 18.08
CA ASN A 231 -21.73 20.09 19.43
C ASN A 231 -22.61 21.29 19.80
N ASP A 232 -22.61 22.34 18.98
CA ASP A 232 -23.37 23.56 19.19
C ASP A 232 -24.78 23.39 18.62
N ILE A 233 -25.73 23.14 19.51
CA ILE A 233 -27.12 22.80 19.15
C ILE A 233 -28.08 23.67 19.95
N THR A 234 -28.67 24.66 19.30
CA THR A 234 -29.75 25.50 19.84
C THR A 234 -31.09 24.77 19.77
N ASN A 235 -31.35 24.03 18.69
CA ASN A 235 -32.57 23.25 18.49
C ASN A 235 -32.27 21.76 18.19
N PRO A 236 -32.47 20.85 19.16
CA PRO A 236 -32.20 19.42 18.98
C PRO A 236 -33.03 18.72 17.90
N ASP A 237 -34.15 19.32 17.47
CA ASP A 237 -34.97 18.77 16.38
C ASP A 237 -34.39 19.11 14.98
N VAL A 238 -33.47 20.07 14.88
CA VAL A 238 -32.81 20.47 13.63
C VAL A 238 -31.43 19.83 13.52
N GLY A 239 -30.61 19.92 14.58
CA GLY A 239 -29.24 19.40 14.56
C GLY A 239 -28.23 20.47 14.99
N PRO A 240 -26.97 20.34 14.56
CA PRO A 240 -25.96 21.39 14.71
C PRO A 240 -26.43 22.74 14.19
N ASP A 241 -25.95 23.81 14.81
CA ASP A 241 -26.38 25.16 14.51
C ASP A 241 -25.91 25.65 13.14
N TYR A 242 -24.76 25.17 12.64
CA TYR A 242 -24.23 25.49 11.31
C TYR A 242 -25.00 24.86 10.14
N LEU A 243 -25.96 23.97 10.43
CA LEU A 243 -26.86 23.36 9.45
C LEU A 243 -28.29 23.96 9.57
N ASN A 244 -28.42 25.12 10.20
CA ASN A 244 -29.71 25.67 10.61
C ASN A 244 -29.81 27.18 10.31
N PRO A 245 -30.42 27.55 9.16
CA PRO A 245 -30.34 28.92 8.62
C PRO A 245 -31.13 29.97 9.40
N GLU A 246 -31.73 29.56 10.52
CA GLU A 246 -32.35 30.45 11.49
C GLU A 246 -31.34 30.90 12.58
N VAL A 247 -30.05 30.53 12.49
CA VAL A 247 -29.03 30.64 13.54
C VAL A 247 -27.72 31.37 13.13
N ASN A 248 -27.77 32.44 12.34
CA ASN A 248 -26.65 33.40 12.06
C ASN A 248 -25.93 34.16 13.21
N ASP A 249 -25.69 33.57 14.38
CA ASP A 249 -24.89 34.20 15.44
C ASP A 249 -23.39 34.18 15.06
N VAL A 250 -22.81 35.34 14.71
CA VAL A 250 -21.38 35.41 14.32
C VAL A 250 -20.42 35.47 15.52
N LEU A 251 -19.56 34.46 15.65
CA LEU A 251 -18.38 34.38 16.52
C LEU A 251 -17.13 34.03 15.69
N PRO A 252 -16.33 35.03 15.25
CA PRO A 252 -15.20 34.79 14.36
C PRO A 252 -14.18 33.80 14.91
N ALA A 253 -13.83 32.79 14.12
CA ALA A 253 -12.79 31.83 14.49
C ALA A 253 -11.43 32.50 14.68
N VAL A 254 -10.57 31.81 15.42
CA VAL A 254 -9.25 32.33 15.79
C VAL A 254 -8.09 31.41 15.41
N LYS A 255 -8.39 30.23 14.85
CA LYS A 255 -7.42 29.24 14.35
C LYS A 255 -8.11 28.19 13.47
N TYR A 256 -7.34 27.62 12.55
CA TYR A 256 -7.64 26.35 11.89
C TYR A 256 -7.39 25.17 12.83
N ARG A 257 -7.97 24.02 12.50
CA ARG A 257 -7.73 22.76 13.20
C ARG A 257 -6.45 22.09 12.72
N ALA A 258 -6.16 20.95 13.34
CA ALA A 258 -5.03 20.12 12.93
C ALA A 258 -5.54 19.03 12.00
N HIS A 259 -4.90 18.92 10.85
CA HIS A 259 -5.19 17.96 9.80
C HIS A 259 -4.23 16.80 9.98
N THR A 260 -4.71 15.58 9.78
CA THR A 260 -3.92 14.37 10.00
C THR A 260 -4.12 13.45 8.83
N PHE A 261 -3.03 13.11 8.15
CA PHE A 261 -3.08 12.20 7.02
C PHE A 261 -2.12 11.03 7.18
N THR A 262 -2.43 9.97 6.45
CA THR A 262 -1.64 8.76 6.39
C THR A 262 -0.72 8.79 5.18
N GLN A 263 0.44 8.17 5.33
CA GLN A 263 1.39 7.96 4.25
C GLN A 263 1.64 6.47 4.14
N THR A 264 1.50 5.90 2.94
CA THR A 264 1.71 4.48 2.65
C THR A 264 2.68 4.35 1.50
N PHE A 265 3.76 3.61 1.72
CA PHE A 265 4.79 3.31 0.72
C PHE A 265 4.56 1.91 0.15
N ASN A 266 4.19 1.85 -1.13
CA ASN A 266 4.11 0.60 -1.87
C ASN A 266 5.44 0.33 -2.58
N VAL A 267 6.26 -0.54 -1.99
CA VAL A 267 7.59 -0.90 -2.53
C VAL A 267 7.50 -2.21 -3.29
N THR A 268 7.87 -2.19 -4.56
CA THR A 268 7.97 -3.36 -5.44
C THR A 268 9.41 -3.57 -5.89
N VAL A 269 9.80 -4.83 -6.07
CA VAL A 269 11.16 -5.17 -6.51
C VAL A 269 11.10 -6.15 -7.67
N THR A 270 11.84 -5.84 -8.73
CA THR A 270 12.06 -6.74 -9.86
C THR A 270 13.54 -7.03 -10.01
N ILE A 271 13.91 -8.30 -10.04
CA ILE A 271 15.28 -8.73 -10.25
C ILE A 271 15.50 -9.01 -11.74
N ARG A 272 16.70 -8.76 -12.23
CA ARG A 272 17.13 -9.09 -13.60
C ARG A 272 18.47 -9.81 -13.62
N ASP A 273 18.68 -10.54 -14.72
CA ASP A 273 19.92 -11.26 -15.03
C ASP A 273 20.28 -12.33 -13.98
N ILE A 274 19.32 -13.22 -13.67
CA ILE A 274 19.51 -14.28 -12.68
C ILE A 274 20.14 -15.51 -13.34
N GLU A 275 21.26 -15.96 -12.78
CA GLU A 275 21.96 -17.18 -13.18
C GLU A 275 22.34 -18.01 -11.94
N ILE A 276 21.45 -18.92 -11.55
CA ILE A 276 21.75 -19.98 -10.57
C ILE A 276 21.89 -21.33 -11.29
N THR A 277 22.45 -22.33 -10.63
CA THR A 277 22.81 -23.65 -11.18
C THR A 277 21.66 -24.30 -11.94
N GLU A 278 20.45 -24.23 -11.40
CA GLU A 278 19.25 -24.89 -11.95
C GLU A 278 18.37 -23.95 -12.79
N LEU A 279 18.66 -22.63 -12.82
CA LEU A 279 17.80 -21.64 -13.46
C LEU A 279 18.58 -20.47 -14.06
N LYS A 280 18.23 -20.14 -15.30
CA LYS A 280 18.61 -18.87 -15.93
C LYS A 280 17.35 -18.15 -16.37
N GLN A 281 17.14 -16.94 -15.86
CA GLN A 281 16.00 -16.12 -16.22
C GLN A 281 16.38 -14.65 -16.34
N GLU A 282 15.79 -13.97 -17.32
CA GLU A 282 16.07 -12.54 -17.56
C GLU A 282 15.47 -11.67 -16.47
N SER A 283 14.34 -12.06 -15.88
CA SER A 283 13.66 -11.28 -14.85
C SER A 283 12.83 -12.15 -13.93
N LEU A 284 12.71 -11.71 -12.68
CA LEU A 284 11.83 -12.26 -11.65
C LEU A 284 11.15 -11.12 -10.91
N ASP A 285 9.83 -11.18 -10.79
CA ASP A 285 9.09 -10.33 -9.88
C ASP A 285 9.36 -10.81 -8.45
N PHE A 286 9.99 -9.96 -7.64
CA PHE A 286 10.26 -10.23 -6.24
C PHE A 286 9.10 -9.78 -5.35
N GLY A 287 8.03 -9.21 -5.88
CA GLY A 287 6.82 -8.93 -5.14
C GLY A 287 6.81 -7.58 -4.43
N ILE A 288 5.99 -7.49 -3.38
CA ILE A 288 5.71 -6.28 -2.60
C ILE A 288 6.30 -6.39 -1.18
N LEU A 289 6.90 -5.31 -0.69
CA LEU A 289 7.42 -5.26 0.67
C LEU A 289 6.28 -5.31 1.71
N GLU A 290 6.38 -6.25 2.64
CA GLU A 290 5.57 -6.31 3.85
C GLU A 290 6.42 -5.99 5.08
N GLY A 291 5.80 -5.38 6.10
CA GLY A 291 6.42 -5.15 7.40
C GLY A 291 6.16 -3.76 7.98
N SER A 292 6.74 -3.50 9.15
CA SER A 292 6.60 -2.21 9.85
C SER A 292 7.27 -1.06 9.08
N GLY A 293 6.71 0.14 9.14
CA GLY A 293 7.31 1.33 8.51
C GLY A 293 7.00 1.52 7.03
N THR A 294 6.17 0.65 6.43
CA THR A 294 5.55 0.92 5.12
C THR A 294 4.39 1.91 5.23
N SER A 295 3.95 2.26 6.44
CA SER A 295 3.00 3.34 6.66
C SER A 295 3.33 4.19 7.88
N GLY A 296 2.86 5.44 7.84
CA GLY A 296 3.00 6.43 8.90
C GLY A 296 1.83 7.42 8.89
N SER A 297 1.82 8.33 9.84
CA SER A 297 0.86 9.43 9.88
C SER A 297 1.59 10.74 10.18
N GLN A 298 1.18 11.78 9.49
CA GLN A 298 1.63 13.15 9.70
C GLN A 298 0.47 14.00 10.20
N SER A 299 0.80 15.08 10.91
CA SER A 299 -0.19 16.08 11.29
C SER A 299 0.36 17.47 11.04
N ILE A 300 -0.45 18.30 10.40
CA ILE A 300 -0.13 19.66 9.98
C ILE A 300 -1.25 20.58 10.49
N THR A 301 -0.90 21.81 10.84
CA THR A 301 -1.86 22.85 11.18
C THR A 301 -1.54 24.08 10.32
N PRO A 302 -2.43 24.46 9.40
CA PRO A 302 -2.31 25.66 8.58
C PRO A 302 -2.14 26.93 9.42
N GLU A 303 -1.47 27.95 8.84
CA GLU A 303 -1.32 29.24 9.51
C GLU A 303 -2.60 30.08 9.35
N PHE A 304 -3.22 30.42 10.48
CA PHE A 304 -4.42 31.26 10.52
C PHE A 304 -4.04 32.73 10.25
N ASN A 305 -4.27 33.20 9.02
CA ASN A 305 -3.81 34.53 8.53
C ASN A 305 -4.88 35.62 8.55
#